data_AF-K5Z5W3-F1
#
_entry.id   AF-K5Z5W3-F1
#
_cell.length_a   1.000
_cell.length_b   1.000
_cell.length_c   1.000
_cell.angle_alpha   90.00
_cell.angle_beta   90.00
_cell.angle_gamma   90.00
#
_symmetry.space_group_name_H-M   'P 1'
#
loop_
_entity.id
_entity.type
_entity.pdbx_description
1 polymer ?
#
loop_
_entity_poly.entity_id
_entity_poly.type
_entity_poly.pdbx_seq_one_letter_code
_entity_poly.pdbx_strand_id
1 'polypeptide(L)'
;MATSNISDTFRKAEETDIERIWQIIGQAKAQMQRLGSQQWDESYPAIEHIRQDIQDGNGYVICREDRVVAYGVISFDGEPVYKEIEGKWSNDLPYVIVHRLAIADEMKRQGMAKQFMLQAEEVSRKKGVYNFRVDTKYDNTYMLRLIDTLGFRYCGEVYYRNNSARKAFEKTIRPHSHPIGISGYTIREATLMDAVPIFEAIDKDREDLRIWLPFVDSLKSAVDEERFLQSVLAVPYEQRDPVYILEQGETICGLAGFHFSDAPNHRTEIGYWLLPAYRGKGIITHAVRYLCQWAVCKRNINRIQIRCAVENHPSNAIPKRLGFTLEGTERDGELLVSGEYVDTNVYSILKKEVESWNRKSN
;
A
#
# COMPACT_ATOMS: atom_id res chain seq x y z
N MET A 1 22.69 -35.67 4.33
CA MET A 1 22.98 -34.79 3.17
C MET A 1 22.34 -33.46 3.47
N ALA A 2 23.14 -32.41 3.68
CA ALA A 2 22.62 -31.08 3.93
C ALA A 2 21.97 -30.55 2.66
N THR A 3 20.66 -30.34 2.68
CA THR A 3 19.97 -29.53 1.66
C THR A 3 20.49 -28.11 1.79
N SER A 4 21.44 -27.74 0.93
CA SER A 4 21.74 -26.34 0.65
C SER A 4 20.42 -25.65 0.35
N ASN A 5 19.99 -24.75 1.24
CA ASN A 5 18.88 -23.85 0.96
C ASN A 5 19.39 -22.87 -0.09
N ILE A 6 19.22 -23.22 -1.35
CA ILE A 6 19.54 -22.35 -2.48
C ILE A 6 18.59 -21.15 -2.37
N SER A 7 19.13 -19.99 -1.99
CA SER A 7 18.35 -18.76 -1.85
C SER A 7 18.23 -18.09 -3.22
N ASP A 8 17.01 -17.78 -3.62
CA ASP A 8 16.75 -16.92 -4.77
C ASP A 8 16.85 -15.45 -4.36
N THR A 9 17.47 -14.63 -5.21
CA THR A 9 17.60 -13.19 -5.02
C THR A 9 16.71 -12.44 -6.01
N PHE A 10 15.87 -11.51 -5.53
CA PHE A 10 15.07 -10.62 -6.38
C PHE A 10 15.65 -9.21 -6.37
N ARG A 11 15.97 -8.66 -7.54
CA ARG A 11 16.58 -7.33 -7.69
C ARG A 11 16.20 -6.68 -9.01
N LYS A 12 16.49 -5.39 -9.14
CA LYS A 12 16.46 -4.71 -10.44
C LYS A 12 17.47 -5.38 -11.39
N ALA A 13 17.09 -5.46 -12.66
CA ALA A 13 17.95 -5.91 -13.73
C ALA A 13 19.05 -4.88 -14.00
N GLU A 14 20.24 -5.36 -14.36
CA GLU A 14 21.41 -4.55 -14.71
C GLU A 14 21.84 -4.83 -16.15
N GLU A 15 22.66 -3.95 -16.73
CA GLU A 15 23.16 -4.13 -18.11
C GLU A 15 23.86 -5.47 -18.32
N THR A 16 24.55 -5.98 -17.29
CA THR A 16 25.22 -7.30 -17.31
C THR A 16 24.24 -8.48 -17.41
N ASP A 17 22.96 -8.28 -17.10
CA ASP A 17 21.94 -9.33 -17.18
C ASP A 17 21.35 -9.47 -18.60
N ILE A 18 21.54 -8.47 -19.48
CA ILE A 18 20.82 -8.36 -20.76
C ILE A 18 20.96 -9.61 -21.62
N GLU A 19 22.18 -10.14 -21.77
CA GLU A 19 22.41 -11.32 -22.59
C GLU A 19 21.60 -12.51 -22.09
N ARG A 20 21.56 -12.69 -20.77
CA ARG A 20 20.82 -13.79 -20.14
C ARG A 20 19.31 -13.56 -20.21
N ILE A 21 18.85 -12.34 -19.98
CA ILE A 21 17.44 -11.97 -20.15
C ILE A 21 17.00 -12.23 -21.60
N TRP A 22 17.82 -11.85 -22.58
CA TRP A 22 17.54 -12.06 -23.99
C TRP A 22 17.39 -13.55 -24.34
N GLN A 23 18.25 -14.41 -23.80
CA GLN A 23 18.11 -15.85 -23.93
C GLN A 23 16.77 -16.36 -23.36
N ILE A 24 16.38 -15.90 -22.17
CA ILE A 24 15.12 -16.31 -21.52
C ILE A 24 13.91 -15.85 -22.34
N ILE A 25 13.95 -14.64 -22.90
CA ILE A 25 12.91 -14.12 -23.79
C ILE A 25 12.84 -14.94 -25.08
N GLY A 26 13.99 -15.33 -25.65
CA GLY A 26 14.05 -16.25 -26.78
C GLY A 26 13.40 -17.62 -26.48
N GLN A 27 13.69 -18.20 -25.32
CA GLN A 27 13.04 -19.45 -24.85
C GLN A 27 11.52 -19.30 -24.73
N ALA A 28 11.05 -18.17 -24.18
CA ALA A 28 9.63 -17.87 -24.06
C ALA A 28 8.94 -17.69 -25.43
N LYS A 29 9.55 -16.96 -26.38
CA LYS A 29 9.06 -16.82 -27.76
C LYS A 29 8.93 -18.18 -28.45
N ALA A 30 9.98 -19.01 -28.38
CA ALA A 30 9.97 -20.36 -28.97
C ALA A 30 8.90 -21.27 -28.35
N GLN A 31 8.58 -21.09 -27.06
CA GLN A 31 7.46 -21.78 -26.43
C GLN A 31 6.11 -21.27 -26.95
N MET A 32 5.90 -19.96 -27.03
CA MET A 32 4.65 -19.36 -27.50
C MET A 32 4.35 -19.81 -28.94
N GLN A 33 5.34 -19.81 -29.82
CA GLN A 33 5.22 -20.32 -31.19
C GLN A 33 4.79 -21.79 -31.23
N ARG A 34 5.39 -22.67 -30.40
CA ARG A 34 4.99 -24.09 -30.29
C ARG A 34 3.56 -24.28 -29.81
N LEU A 35 3.06 -23.36 -28.98
CA LEU A 35 1.69 -23.38 -28.46
C LEU A 35 0.69 -22.66 -29.38
N GLY A 36 1.14 -22.15 -30.53
CA GLY A 36 0.31 -21.38 -31.46
C GLY A 36 -0.08 -19.99 -30.93
N SER A 37 0.53 -19.51 -29.85
CA SER A 37 0.21 -18.22 -29.27
C SER A 37 1.03 -17.11 -29.93
N GLN A 38 0.35 -16.07 -30.39
CA GLN A 38 0.97 -14.89 -31.02
C GLN A 38 1.13 -13.72 -30.03
N GLN A 39 1.30 -13.99 -28.72
CA GLN A 39 1.41 -12.91 -27.74
C GLN A 39 2.73 -12.14 -27.90
N TRP A 40 3.82 -12.84 -28.16
CA TRP A 40 5.11 -12.29 -28.57
C TRP A 40 5.48 -12.85 -29.94
N ASP A 41 6.14 -12.03 -30.74
CA ASP A 41 6.56 -12.35 -32.10
C ASP A 41 8.05 -12.10 -32.27
N GLU A 42 8.55 -12.18 -33.51
CA GLU A 42 9.96 -11.94 -33.80
C GLU A 42 10.39 -10.50 -33.47
N SER A 43 9.49 -9.53 -33.64
CA SER A 43 9.74 -8.10 -33.41
C SER A 43 9.58 -7.65 -31.95
N TYR A 44 8.83 -8.41 -31.13
CA TYR A 44 8.52 -8.01 -29.76
C TYR A 44 8.44 -9.18 -28.77
N PRO A 45 9.07 -9.09 -27.58
CA PRO A 45 10.01 -8.06 -27.15
C PRO A 45 11.32 -8.12 -27.94
N ALA A 46 11.91 -6.95 -28.23
CA ALA A 46 13.25 -6.82 -28.80
C ALA A 46 14.29 -6.51 -27.71
N ILE A 47 15.58 -6.68 -28.00
CA ILE A 47 16.65 -6.40 -27.04
C ILE A 47 16.69 -4.91 -26.62
N GLU A 48 16.28 -4.01 -27.51
CA GLU A 48 16.13 -2.58 -27.25
C GLU A 48 15.05 -2.31 -26.19
N HIS A 49 13.96 -3.08 -26.19
CA HIS A 49 12.93 -2.96 -25.16
C HIS A 49 13.48 -3.38 -23.78
N ILE A 50 14.30 -4.44 -23.72
CA ILE A 50 14.94 -4.87 -22.47
C ILE A 50 15.92 -3.79 -21.96
N ARG A 51 16.71 -3.19 -22.86
CA ARG A 51 17.58 -2.06 -22.50
C ARG A 51 16.79 -0.89 -21.93
N GLN A 52 15.68 -0.52 -22.59
CA GLN A 52 14.82 0.56 -22.12
C GLN A 52 14.22 0.23 -20.74
N ASP A 53 13.74 -1.00 -20.54
CA ASP A 53 13.19 -1.45 -19.25
C ASP A 53 14.20 -1.30 -18.09
N ILE A 54 15.47 -1.60 -18.35
CA ILE A 54 16.57 -1.46 -17.39
C ILE A 54 16.88 0.01 -17.14
N GLN A 55 16.97 0.82 -18.20
CA GLN A 55 17.25 2.26 -18.12
C GLN A 55 16.15 3.02 -17.36
N ASP A 56 14.89 2.67 -17.60
CA ASP A 56 13.73 3.22 -16.88
C ASP A 56 13.65 2.70 -15.43
N GLY A 57 14.47 1.70 -15.07
CA GLY A 57 14.52 1.10 -13.75
C GLY A 57 13.29 0.24 -13.42
N ASN A 58 12.60 -0.24 -14.45
CA ASN A 58 11.37 -1.05 -14.37
C ASN A 58 11.64 -2.55 -14.59
N GLY A 59 12.79 -2.93 -15.13
CA GLY A 59 13.20 -4.34 -15.30
C GLY A 59 13.66 -4.97 -13.98
N TYR A 60 13.17 -6.18 -13.68
CA TYR A 60 13.54 -6.96 -12.50
C TYR A 60 13.88 -8.40 -12.88
N VAL A 61 14.76 -9.01 -12.10
CA VAL A 61 15.19 -10.39 -12.25
C VAL A 61 15.05 -11.18 -10.95
N ILE A 62 14.85 -12.49 -11.08
CA ILE A 62 15.19 -13.45 -10.04
C ILE A 62 16.49 -14.14 -10.42
N CYS A 63 17.44 -14.19 -9.50
CA CYS A 63 18.71 -14.88 -9.63
C CYS A 63 18.73 -16.11 -8.72
N ARG A 64 19.25 -17.23 -9.23
CA ARG A 64 19.56 -18.44 -8.46
C ARG A 64 21.02 -18.76 -8.68
N GLU A 65 21.80 -18.85 -7.60
CA GLU A 65 23.26 -19.07 -7.68
C GLU A 65 23.93 -18.07 -8.65
N ASP A 66 23.61 -16.79 -8.48
CA ASP A 66 24.06 -15.66 -9.31
C ASP A 66 23.65 -15.69 -10.80
N ARG A 67 22.88 -16.69 -11.23
CA ARG A 67 22.36 -16.77 -12.59
C ARG A 67 20.92 -16.26 -12.67
N VAL A 68 20.64 -15.38 -13.63
CA VAL A 68 19.27 -14.93 -13.92
C VAL A 68 18.42 -16.11 -14.43
N VAL A 69 17.30 -16.33 -13.75
CA VAL A 69 16.34 -17.41 -14.00
C VAL A 69 14.92 -16.93 -14.32
N ALA A 70 14.61 -15.67 -14.00
CA ALA A 70 13.36 -15.03 -14.39
C ALA A 70 13.61 -13.55 -14.69
N TYR A 71 12.80 -13.00 -15.59
CA TYR A 71 12.77 -11.59 -15.93
C TYR A 71 11.32 -11.11 -16.00
N GLY A 72 11.08 -9.87 -15.62
CA GLY A 72 9.81 -9.20 -15.86
C GLY A 72 9.92 -7.70 -15.60
N VAL A 73 8.93 -6.97 -16.07
CA VAL A 73 8.86 -5.51 -15.94
C VAL A 73 7.77 -5.18 -14.95
N ILE A 74 8.09 -4.37 -13.94
CA ILE A 74 7.14 -3.83 -12.97
C ILE A 74 7.02 -2.33 -13.25
N SER A 75 5.86 -1.89 -13.75
CA SER A 75 5.62 -0.48 -14.09
C SER A 75 4.43 0.08 -13.31
N PHE A 76 4.50 1.39 -13.06
CA PHE A 76 3.47 2.19 -12.38
C PHE A 76 2.93 3.31 -13.28
N ASP A 77 3.31 3.32 -14.55
CA ASP A 77 3.01 4.41 -15.50
C ASP A 77 1.62 4.23 -16.14
N GLY A 78 0.95 3.12 -15.82
CA GLY A 78 -0.31 2.70 -16.41
C GLY A 78 -0.14 2.07 -17.79
N GLU A 79 -1.25 1.59 -18.33
CA GLU A 79 -1.34 1.04 -19.67
C GLU A 79 -2.46 1.78 -20.42
N PRO A 80 -2.17 2.51 -21.52
CA PRO A 80 -3.16 3.30 -22.24
C PRO A 80 -4.45 2.54 -22.57
N VAL A 81 -4.36 1.28 -22.98
CA VAL A 81 -5.56 0.48 -23.33
C VAL A 81 -6.47 0.19 -22.13
N TYR A 82 -5.99 0.33 -20.89
CA TYR A 82 -6.82 0.12 -19.70
C TYR A 82 -7.84 1.25 -19.49
N LYS A 83 -7.65 2.41 -20.13
CA LYS A 83 -8.63 3.52 -20.09
C LYS A 83 -9.89 3.23 -20.89
N GLU A 84 -9.80 2.33 -21.87
CA GLU A 84 -10.88 1.99 -22.81
C GLU A 84 -11.36 0.54 -22.60
N ILE A 85 -11.28 0.03 -21.37
CA ILE A 85 -11.73 -1.33 -21.04
C ILE A 85 -13.21 -1.52 -21.37
N GLU A 86 -13.55 -2.62 -22.05
CA GLU A 86 -14.91 -3.14 -22.12
C GLU A 86 -15.21 -3.92 -20.84
N GLY A 87 -15.69 -3.20 -19.83
CA GLY A 87 -15.87 -3.71 -18.49
C GLY A 87 -15.75 -2.58 -17.47
N LYS A 88 -15.28 -2.90 -16.26
CA LYS A 88 -15.09 -1.88 -15.21
C LYS A 88 -14.01 -2.30 -14.21
N TRP A 89 -13.05 -1.39 -13.99
CA TRP A 89 -12.13 -1.46 -12.86
C TRP A 89 -12.87 -1.11 -11.55
N SER A 90 -12.43 -1.68 -10.42
CA SER A 90 -13.01 -1.39 -9.11
C SER A 90 -12.91 0.09 -8.72
N ASN A 91 -11.82 0.76 -9.12
CA ASN A 91 -11.49 2.14 -8.78
C ASN A 91 -10.45 2.71 -9.76
N ASP A 92 -10.19 4.01 -9.69
CA ASP A 92 -9.22 4.72 -10.53
C ASP A 92 -7.93 5.11 -9.79
N LEU A 93 -7.62 4.44 -8.67
CA LEU A 93 -6.38 4.68 -7.92
C LEU A 93 -5.14 4.23 -8.70
N PRO A 94 -3.95 4.74 -8.33
CA PRO A 94 -2.69 4.22 -8.83
C PRO A 94 -2.61 2.69 -8.72
N TYR A 95 -2.03 2.07 -9.74
CA TYR A 95 -1.88 0.62 -9.83
C TYR A 95 -0.52 0.23 -10.41
N VAL A 96 -0.09 -0.99 -10.08
CA VAL A 96 1.09 -1.64 -10.67
C VAL A 96 0.67 -2.61 -11.77
N ILE A 97 1.51 -2.74 -12.80
CA ILE A 97 1.36 -3.75 -13.85
C ILE A 97 2.64 -4.56 -13.94
N VAL A 98 2.50 -5.84 -14.26
CA VAL A 98 3.62 -6.70 -14.66
C VAL A 98 3.52 -7.04 -16.14
N HIS A 99 4.54 -6.66 -16.90
CA HIS A 99 4.68 -7.00 -18.32
C HIS A 99 5.94 -7.82 -18.56
N ARG A 100 6.03 -8.45 -19.75
CA ARG A 100 7.23 -9.16 -20.22
C ARG A 100 7.76 -10.22 -19.25
N LEU A 101 6.89 -10.84 -18.45
CA LEU A 101 7.26 -11.90 -17.51
C LEU A 101 7.68 -13.17 -18.26
N ALA A 102 8.94 -13.56 -18.12
CA ALA A 102 9.52 -14.75 -18.73
C ALA A 102 10.35 -15.54 -17.70
N ILE A 103 10.23 -16.87 -17.75
CA ILE A 103 10.94 -17.80 -16.88
C ILE A 103 11.84 -18.68 -17.74
N ALA A 104 13.08 -18.86 -17.33
CA ALA A 104 14.03 -19.75 -17.99
C ALA A 104 13.47 -21.18 -18.10
N ASP A 105 13.70 -21.85 -19.23
CA ASP A 105 13.18 -23.20 -19.50
C ASP A 105 13.53 -24.20 -18.39
N GLU A 106 14.78 -24.15 -17.93
CA GLU A 106 15.30 -24.99 -16.84
C GLU A 106 14.60 -24.78 -15.48
N MET A 107 13.82 -23.71 -15.34
CA MET A 107 13.17 -23.29 -14.09
C MET A 107 11.64 -23.31 -14.17
N LYS A 108 11.09 -23.77 -15.30
CA LYS A 108 9.64 -23.90 -15.48
C LYS A 108 9.06 -24.95 -14.53
N ARG A 109 7.79 -24.73 -14.15
CA ARG A 109 7.02 -25.58 -13.22
C ARG A 109 7.57 -25.66 -11.79
N GLN A 110 8.52 -24.80 -11.43
CA GLN A 110 9.06 -24.67 -10.05
C GLN A 110 8.45 -23.49 -9.28
N GLY A 111 7.38 -22.88 -9.79
CA GLY A 111 6.70 -21.76 -9.11
C GLY A 111 7.32 -20.37 -9.34
N MET A 112 8.37 -20.25 -10.17
CA MET A 112 9.10 -18.98 -10.35
C MET A 112 8.23 -17.80 -10.80
N ALA A 113 7.22 -18.00 -11.65
CA ALA A 113 6.32 -16.92 -12.05
C ALA A 113 5.45 -16.43 -10.88
N LYS A 114 4.97 -17.34 -10.03
CA LYS A 114 4.26 -16.99 -8.80
C LYS A 114 5.16 -16.22 -7.85
N GLN A 115 6.39 -16.67 -7.66
CA GLN A 115 7.39 -15.97 -6.86
C GLN A 115 7.67 -14.57 -7.40
N PHE A 116 7.82 -14.41 -8.72
CA PHE A 116 8.00 -13.09 -9.33
C PHE A 116 6.81 -12.17 -9.06
N MET A 117 5.58 -12.64 -9.25
CA MET A 117 4.39 -11.85 -8.97
C MET A 117 4.30 -11.44 -7.50
N LEU A 118 4.61 -12.34 -6.56
CA LEU A 118 4.65 -12.02 -5.12
C LEU A 118 5.73 -10.98 -4.78
N GLN A 119 6.89 -11.04 -5.44
CA GLN A 119 7.92 -10.00 -5.30
C GLN A 119 7.48 -8.67 -5.92
N ALA A 120 6.73 -8.70 -7.03
CA ALA A 120 6.14 -7.50 -7.60
C ALA A 120 5.10 -6.85 -6.66
N GLU A 121 4.29 -7.66 -5.96
CA GLU A 121 3.43 -7.14 -4.90
C GLU A 121 4.24 -6.45 -3.80
N GLU A 122 5.40 -7.00 -3.42
CA GLU A 122 6.28 -6.39 -2.40
C GLU A 122 6.87 -5.05 -2.85
N VAL A 123 7.30 -4.95 -4.11
CA VAL A 123 7.71 -3.67 -4.71
C VAL A 123 6.56 -2.66 -4.67
N SER A 124 5.34 -3.09 -5.00
CA SER A 124 4.15 -2.25 -4.97
C SER A 124 3.80 -1.75 -3.57
N ARG A 125 3.84 -2.64 -2.55
CA ARG A 125 3.63 -2.27 -1.14
C ARG A 125 4.62 -1.20 -0.68
N LYS A 126 5.90 -1.37 -0.99
CA LYS A 126 6.95 -0.38 -0.65
C LYS A 126 6.73 0.98 -1.31
N LYS A 127 6.08 1.02 -2.47
CA LYS A 127 5.72 2.26 -3.18
C LYS A 127 4.39 2.86 -2.70
N GLY A 128 3.68 2.23 -1.75
CA GLY A 128 2.37 2.68 -1.27
C GLY A 128 1.24 2.54 -2.30
N VAL A 129 1.44 1.67 -3.30
CA VAL A 129 0.46 1.36 -4.35
C VAL A 129 -0.11 -0.03 -4.09
N TYR A 130 -1.43 -0.10 -3.93
CA TYR A 130 -2.10 -1.33 -3.48
C TYR A 130 -3.01 -1.96 -4.53
N ASN A 131 -3.18 -1.35 -5.70
CA ASN A 131 -3.93 -1.94 -6.80
C ASN A 131 -2.95 -2.59 -7.77
N PHE A 132 -3.28 -3.78 -8.24
CA PHE A 132 -2.50 -4.54 -9.21
C PHE A 132 -3.41 -4.87 -10.38
N ARG A 133 -3.02 -4.51 -11.60
CA ARG A 133 -3.72 -4.88 -12.82
C ARG A 133 -2.85 -5.73 -13.71
N VAL A 134 -3.50 -6.63 -14.45
CA VAL A 134 -2.82 -7.52 -15.40
C VAL A 134 -3.78 -7.90 -16.51
N ASP A 135 -3.27 -8.01 -17.73
CA ASP A 135 -4.00 -8.55 -18.86
C ASP A 135 -3.25 -9.74 -19.48
N THR A 136 -4.01 -10.63 -20.11
CA THR A 136 -3.44 -11.74 -20.87
C THR A 136 -4.38 -12.21 -21.98
N LYS A 137 -3.83 -12.85 -23.01
CA LYS A 137 -4.63 -13.48 -24.07
C LYS A 137 -5.45 -14.67 -23.56
N TYR A 138 -6.53 -14.98 -24.27
CA TYR A 138 -7.48 -16.06 -23.97
C TYR A 138 -6.85 -17.46 -24.00
N ASP A 139 -5.87 -17.65 -24.88
CA ASP A 139 -5.16 -18.90 -25.11
C ASP A 139 -3.96 -19.09 -24.15
N ASN A 140 -3.58 -18.06 -23.39
CA ASN A 140 -2.51 -18.13 -22.39
C ASN A 140 -2.98 -18.80 -21.09
N THR A 141 -3.29 -20.10 -21.19
CA THR A 141 -3.78 -20.93 -20.09
C THR A 141 -2.85 -20.95 -18.88
N TYR A 142 -1.54 -20.79 -19.10
CA TYR A 142 -0.55 -20.70 -18.02
C TYR A 142 -0.75 -19.43 -17.19
N MET A 143 -0.83 -18.26 -17.85
CA MET A 143 -1.02 -16.99 -17.14
C MET A 143 -2.40 -16.93 -16.49
N LEU A 144 -3.45 -17.43 -17.15
CA LEU A 144 -4.79 -17.50 -16.57
C LEU A 144 -4.83 -18.32 -15.27
N ARG A 145 -4.15 -19.47 -15.22
CA ARG A 145 -4.02 -20.27 -13.98
C ARG A 145 -3.24 -19.54 -12.89
N LEU A 146 -2.19 -18.79 -13.28
CA LEU A 146 -1.40 -18.01 -12.33
C LEU A 146 -2.22 -16.87 -11.71
N ILE A 147 -2.95 -16.13 -12.54
CA ILE A 147 -3.88 -15.06 -12.15
C ILE A 147 -4.93 -15.58 -11.16
N ASP A 148 -5.56 -16.71 -11.49
CA ASP A 148 -6.54 -17.39 -10.63
C ASP A 148 -5.93 -17.81 -9.28
N THR A 149 -4.76 -18.47 -9.31
CA THR A 149 -4.02 -18.89 -8.10
C THR A 149 -3.64 -17.70 -7.20
N LEU A 150 -3.42 -16.52 -7.78
CA LEU A 150 -3.05 -15.31 -7.06
C LEU A 150 -4.27 -14.49 -6.58
N GLY A 151 -5.49 -14.92 -6.90
CA GLY A 151 -6.73 -14.30 -6.44
C GLY A 151 -7.08 -13.00 -7.17
N PHE A 152 -6.68 -12.85 -8.43
CA PHE A 152 -7.10 -11.74 -9.27
C PHE A 152 -8.55 -11.92 -9.71
N ARG A 153 -9.29 -10.82 -9.79
CA ARG A 153 -10.68 -10.76 -10.25
C ARG A 153 -10.73 -10.29 -11.69
N TYR A 154 -11.59 -10.91 -12.50
CA TYR A 154 -11.84 -10.49 -13.87
C TYR A 154 -12.61 -9.15 -13.92
N CYS A 155 -12.17 -8.24 -14.79
CA CYS A 155 -12.72 -6.88 -14.90
C CYS A 155 -13.33 -6.57 -16.27
N GLY A 156 -13.06 -7.39 -17.30
CA GLY A 156 -13.49 -7.15 -18.67
C GLY A 156 -12.38 -7.40 -19.68
N GLU A 157 -12.48 -6.72 -20.81
CA GLU A 157 -11.60 -6.92 -21.96
C GLU A 157 -10.90 -5.62 -22.38
N VAL A 158 -9.62 -5.73 -22.74
CA VAL A 158 -8.85 -4.63 -23.31
C VAL A 158 -8.35 -5.00 -24.69
N TYR A 159 -8.33 -4.03 -25.59
CA TYR A 159 -8.02 -4.25 -27.00
C TYR A 159 -6.71 -3.58 -27.38
N TYR A 160 -5.74 -4.39 -27.80
CA TYR A 160 -4.52 -3.89 -28.41
C TYR A 160 -4.71 -3.72 -29.93
N ARG A 161 -3.71 -3.15 -30.61
CA ARG A 161 -3.69 -2.97 -32.07
C ARG A 161 -4.15 -4.24 -32.81
N ASN A 162 -4.89 -4.05 -33.91
CA ASN A 162 -5.55 -5.11 -34.68
C ASN A 162 -6.66 -5.86 -33.93
N ASN A 163 -7.33 -5.20 -32.98
CA ASN A 163 -8.42 -5.77 -32.18
C ASN A 163 -8.02 -7.04 -31.40
N SER A 164 -6.77 -7.07 -30.94
CA SER A 164 -6.23 -8.20 -30.17
C SER A 164 -6.76 -8.13 -28.74
N ALA A 165 -7.90 -8.79 -28.53
CA ALA A 165 -8.59 -8.84 -27.25
C ALA A 165 -7.78 -9.59 -26.20
N ARG A 166 -7.74 -9.02 -24.99
CA ARG A 166 -7.12 -9.63 -23.81
C ARG A 166 -8.06 -9.52 -22.62
N LYS A 167 -8.10 -10.59 -21.82
CA LYS A 167 -8.80 -10.59 -20.54
C LYS A 167 -8.03 -9.74 -19.56
N ALA A 168 -8.73 -8.80 -18.93
CA ALA A 168 -8.17 -7.88 -17.95
C ALA A 168 -8.61 -8.26 -16.54
N PHE A 169 -7.68 -8.19 -15.58
CA PHE A 169 -7.90 -8.58 -14.21
C PHE A 169 -7.27 -7.59 -13.25
N GLU A 170 -7.83 -7.51 -12.04
CA GLU A 170 -7.29 -6.68 -10.95
C GLU A 170 -7.24 -7.43 -9.62
N LYS A 171 -6.41 -6.92 -8.71
CA LYS A 171 -6.34 -7.35 -7.32
C LYS A 171 -5.94 -6.16 -6.44
N THR A 172 -6.58 -6.03 -5.29
CA THR A 172 -6.10 -5.14 -4.23
C THR A 172 -5.23 -5.94 -3.26
N ILE A 173 -3.99 -5.53 -3.08
CA ILE A 173 -3.05 -6.16 -2.14
C ILE A 173 -3.12 -5.48 -0.79
N ARG A 174 -3.12 -6.29 0.28
CA ARG A 174 -3.12 -5.80 1.65
C ARG A 174 -1.76 -5.17 2.00
N PRO A 175 -1.70 -3.97 2.62
CA PRO A 175 -0.47 -3.39 3.15
C PRO A 175 0.11 -4.23 4.29
N HIS A 176 1.40 -4.05 4.58
CA HIS A 176 2.04 -4.73 5.71
C HIS A 176 1.52 -4.22 7.04
N SER A 177 1.22 -5.16 7.93
CA SER A 177 0.90 -4.90 9.33
C SER A 177 2.18 -4.84 10.16
N HIS A 178 2.34 -3.77 10.93
CA HIS A 178 3.51 -3.53 11.77
C HIS A 178 3.11 -3.61 13.24
N PRO A 179 3.88 -4.31 14.09
CA PRO A 179 3.60 -4.35 15.52
C PRO A 179 3.78 -2.96 16.13
N ILE A 180 2.83 -2.54 16.98
CA ILE A 180 2.92 -1.24 17.67
C ILE A 180 3.63 -1.34 19.05
N GLY A 181 4.17 -2.51 19.40
CA GLY A 181 4.82 -2.74 20.70
C GLY A 181 3.87 -3.29 21.78
N ILE A 182 2.63 -3.64 21.41
CA ILE A 182 1.71 -4.42 22.25
C ILE A 182 1.45 -5.75 21.57
N SER A 183 1.56 -6.85 22.31
CA SER A 183 1.32 -8.19 21.78
C SER A 183 -0.07 -8.31 21.15
N GLY A 184 -0.12 -8.84 19.93
CA GLY A 184 -1.36 -9.06 19.19
C GLY A 184 -1.95 -7.83 18.51
N TYR A 185 -1.35 -6.65 18.66
CA TYR A 185 -1.82 -5.42 18.02
C TYR A 185 -0.87 -4.91 16.94
N THR A 186 -1.44 -4.54 15.80
CA THR A 186 -0.70 -4.04 14.64
C THR A 186 -1.30 -2.76 14.08
N ILE A 187 -0.51 -2.07 13.26
CA ILE A 187 -0.92 -0.92 12.46
C ILE A 187 -0.58 -1.16 10.99
N ARG A 188 -1.51 -0.84 10.09
CA ARG A 188 -1.29 -0.87 8.63
C ARG A 188 -2.06 0.25 7.96
N GLU A 189 -1.64 0.64 6.77
CA GLU A 189 -2.40 1.64 6.01
C GLU A 189 -3.78 1.09 5.61
N ALA A 190 -4.78 1.96 5.58
CA ALA A 190 -6.09 1.66 5.04
C ALA A 190 -6.05 1.57 3.51
N THR A 191 -6.91 0.73 2.95
CA THR A 191 -7.16 0.59 1.52
C THR A 191 -8.65 0.79 1.25
N LEU A 192 -9.06 0.91 -0.01
CA LEU A 192 -10.50 0.98 -0.34
C LEU A 192 -11.30 -0.24 0.15
N MET A 193 -10.66 -1.40 0.28
CA MET A 193 -11.31 -2.61 0.81
C MET A 193 -11.73 -2.46 2.28
N ASP A 194 -11.17 -1.48 2.98
CA ASP A 194 -11.45 -1.22 4.39
C ASP A 194 -12.61 -0.24 4.60
N ALA A 195 -13.15 0.37 3.53
CA ALA A 195 -14.22 1.36 3.65
C ALA A 195 -15.48 0.79 4.35
N VAL A 196 -15.93 -0.39 3.94
CA VAL A 196 -17.08 -1.06 4.57
C VAL A 196 -16.78 -1.44 6.03
N PRO A 197 -15.69 -2.18 6.36
CA PRO A 197 -15.33 -2.48 7.74
C PRO A 197 -15.18 -1.24 8.65
N ILE A 198 -14.61 -0.15 8.15
CA ILE A 198 -14.46 1.10 8.91
C ILE A 198 -15.83 1.71 9.18
N PHE A 199 -16.66 1.84 8.15
CA PHE A 199 -18.00 2.39 8.30
C PHE A 199 -18.84 1.57 9.28
N GLU A 200 -18.86 0.24 9.16
CA GLU A 200 -19.61 -0.64 10.07
C GLU A 200 -19.12 -0.51 11.52
N ALA A 201 -17.80 -0.40 11.73
CA ALA A 201 -17.23 -0.17 13.05
C ALA A 201 -17.64 1.18 13.65
N ILE A 202 -17.62 2.25 12.85
CA ILE A 202 -18.06 3.58 13.28
C ILE A 202 -19.56 3.58 13.56
N ASP A 203 -20.37 3.00 12.68
CA ASP A 203 -21.83 3.03 12.78
C ASP A 203 -22.33 2.26 14.01
N LYS A 204 -21.70 1.13 14.33
CA LYS A 204 -21.99 0.33 15.52
C LYS A 204 -21.78 1.09 16.83
N ASP A 205 -20.73 1.91 16.91
CA ASP A 205 -20.33 2.65 18.12
C ASP A 205 -20.56 4.17 17.96
N ARG A 206 -21.44 4.57 17.03
CA ARG A 206 -21.64 5.96 16.58
C ARG A 206 -21.94 6.94 17.72
N GLU A 207 -22.83 6.55 18.63
CA GLU A 207 -23.26 7.40 19.75
C GLU A 207 -22.12 7.69 20.74
N ASP A 208 -21.18 6.77 20.88
CA ASP A 208 -20.00 6.97 21.71
C ASP A 208 -18.92 7.76 20.98
N LEU A 209 -18.68 7.46 19.69
CA LEU A 209 -17.65 8.12 18.90
C LEU A 209 -17.98 9.59 18.60
N ARG A 210 -19.25 9.93 18.36
CA ARG A 210 -19.70 11.30 18.02
C ARG A 210 -19.48 12.32 19.13
N ILE A 211 -19.22 11.88 20.38
CA ILE A 211 -18.95 12.77 21.52
C ILE A 211 -17.74 13.66 21.23
N TRP A 212 -16.71 13.12 20.58
CA TRP A 212 -15.45 13.82 20.33
C TRP A 212 -15.06 13.90 18.85
N LEU A 213 -15.84 13.29 17.95
CA LEU A 213 -15.50 13.18 16.53
C LEU A 213 -16.64 13.76 15.68
N PRO A 214 -16.62 15.08 15.38
CA PRO A 214 -17.71 15.74 14.65
C PRO A 214 -18.01 15.13 13.28
N PHE A 215 -16.98 14.58 12.60
CA PHE A 215 -17.14 13.96 11.28
C PHE A 215 -18.05 12.72 11.30
N VAL A 216 -18.23 12.05 12.45
CA VAL A 216 -19.04 10.83 12.56
C VAL A 216 -20.44 11.08 12.01
N ASP A 217 -21.06 12.21 12.36
CA ASP A 217 -22.40 12.55 11.88
C ASP A 217 -22.45 12.85 10.38
N SER A 218 -21.35 13.23 9.75
CA SER A 218 -21.27 13.41 8.30
C SER A 218 -21.09 12.08 7.53
N LEU A 219 -20.55 11.05 8.19
CA LEU A 219 -20.32 9.74 7.60
C LEU A 219 -21.61 8.91 7.62
N LYS A 220 -22.35 8.88 6.51
CA LYS A 220 -23.69 8.25 6.42
C LYS A 220 -23.70 6.88 5.76
N SER A 221 -22.65 6.53 5.03
CA SER A 221 -22.56 5.27 4.31
C SER A 221 -21.12 4.82 4.11
N ALA A 222 -20.94 3.53 3.80
CA ALA A 222 -19.64 3.01 3.35
C ALA A 222 -19.13 3.70 2.08
N VAL A 223 -20.02 4.24 1.23
CA VAL A 223 -19.64 5.01 0.04
C VAL A 223 -18.99 6.34 0.43
N ASP A 224 -19.41 6.96 1.54
CA ASP A 224 -18.78 8.19 2.03
C ASP A 224 -17.35 7.91 2.52
N GLU A 225 -17.15 6.79 3.23
CA GLU A 225 -15.82 6.33 3.65
C GLU A 225 -14.95 5.96 2.44
N GLU A 226 -15.51 5.28 1.45
CA GLU A 226 -14.82 4.95 0.20
C GLU A 226 -14.34 6.21 -0.53
N ARG A 227 -15.18 7.26 -0.62
CA ARG A 227 -14.78 8.55 -1.23
C ARG A 227 -13.65 9.22 -0.44
N PHE A 228 -13.71 9.17 0.89
CA PHE A 228 -12.63 9.68 1.74
C PHE A 228 -11.32 8.93 1.49
N LEU A 229 -11.31 7.59 1.58
CA LEU A 229 -10.12 6.79 1.33
C LEU A 229 -9.62 6.93 -0.11
N GLN A 230 -10.49 7.05 -1.09
CA GLN A 230 -10.14 7.35 -2.48
C GLN A 230 -9.38 8.67 -2.57
N SER A 231 -9.86 9.73 -1.90
CA SER A 231 -9.20 11.04 -1.91
C SER A 231 -7.79 10.99 -1.31
N VAL A 232 -7.58 10.18 -0.27
CA VAL A 232 -6.27 9.99 0.37
C VAL A 232 -5.35 9.17 -0.52
N LEU A 233 -5.83 8.02 -1.01
CA LEU A 233 -5.02 7.06 -1.77
C LEU A 233 -4.67 7.53 -3.19
N ALA A 234 -5.45 8.46 -3.75
CA ALA A 234 -5.16 9.06 -5.05
C ALA A 234 -3.96 10.02 -5.01
N VAL A 235 -3.64 10.56 -3.83
CA VAL A 235 -2.45 11.40 -3.64
C VAL A 235 -1.21 10.49 -3.65
N PRO A 236 -0.12 10.88 -4.35
CA PRO A 236 1.12 10.12 -4.35
C PRO A 236 1.58 9.78 -2.93
N TYR A 237 2.06 8.54 -2.71
CA TYR A 237 2.42 8.06 -1.38
C TYR A 237 3.30 9.05 -0.63
N GLU A 238 4.27 9.68 -1.30
CA GLU A 238 5.22 10.58 -0.67
C GLU A 238 4.62 11.91 -0.13
N GLN A 239 3.42 12.25 -0.56
CA GLN A 239 2.77 13.52 -0.26
C GLN A 239 1.45 13.35 0.51
N ARG A 240 0.87 12.14 0.50
CA ARG A 240 -0.41 11.90 1.15
C ARG A 240 -0.28 11.85 2.66
N ASP A 241 -1.38 12.19 3.32
CA ASP A 241 -1.61 12.00 4.75
C ASP A 241 -2.26 10.63 4.96
N PRO A 242 -1.47 9.57 5.26
CA PRO A 242 -2.02 8.22 5.32
C PRO A 242 -2.90 8.01 6.53
N VAL A 243 -3.98 7.27 6.31
CA VAL A 243 -4.88 6.75 7.35
C VAL A 243 -4.47 5.31 7.64
N TYR A 244 -4.28 5.00 8.91
CA TYR A 244 -3.92 3.67 9.37
C TYR A 244 -5.02 3.02 10.20
N ILE A 245 -5.16 1.72 10.00
CA ILE A 245 -6.02 0.83 10.76
C ILE A 245 -5.21 0.22 11.90
N LEU A 246 -5.75 0.31 13.11
CA LEU A 246 -5.27 -0.40 14.29
C LEU A 246 -6.02 -1.72 14.37
N GLU A 247 -5.29 -2.82 14.45
CA GLU A 247 -5.86 -4.17 14.36
C GLU A 247 -5.44 -5.04 15.54
N GLN A 248 -6.33 -5.94 15.94
CA GLN A 248 -6.02 -7.11 16.77
C GLN A 248 -6.20 -8.35 15.90
N GLY A 249 -5.10 -8.95 15.44
CA GLY A 249 -5.17 -9.91 14.33
C GLY A 249 -5.68 -9.20 13.06
N GLU A 250 -6.88 -9.56 12.59
CA GLU A 250 -7.54 -8.91 11.44
C GLU A 250 -8.78 -8.08 11.85
N THR A 251 -9.06 -7.97 13.16
CA THR A 251 -10.20 -7.20 13.65
C THR A 251 -9.82 -5.74 13.87
N ILE A 252 -10.60 -4.81 13.30
CA ILE A 252 -10.41 -3.37 13.47
C ILE A 252 -10.69 -2.97 14.92
N CYS A 253 -9.74 -2.22 15.50
CA CYS A 253 -9.81 -1.65 16.85
C CYS A 253 -10.04 -0.14 16.83
N GLY A 254 -9.61 0.54 15.76
CA GLY A 254 -9.67 1.98 15.61
C GLY A 254 -8.84 2.46 14.42
N LEU A 255 -8.78 3.78 14.25
CA LEU A 255 -7.92 4.42 13.26
C LEU A 255 -6.95 5.39 13.92
N ALA A 256 -5.81 5.57 13.28
CA ALA A 256 -4.89 6.67 13.55
C ALA A 256 -4.29 7.12 12.22
N GLY A 257 -3.98 8.40 12.07
CA GLY A 257 -3.46 8.89 10.81
C GLY A 257 -2.90 10.28 10.93
N PHE A 258 -2.34 10.74 9.82
CA PHE A 258 -1.91 12.13 9.69
C PHE A 258 -3.02 12.95 9.05
N HIS A 259 -3.00 14.26 9.30
CA HIS A 259 -3.78 15.23 8.56
C HIS A 259 -3.13 16.61 8.66
N PHE A 260 -3.51 17.51 7.74
CA PHE A 260 -3.00 18.88 7.65
C PHE A 260 -1.47 18.94 7.60
N SER A 261 -0.82 18.00 6.90
CA SER A 261 0.63 18.08 6.71
C SER A 261 1.03 19.30 5.89
N ASP A 262 2.13 19.93 6.32
CA ASP A 262 2.73 21.09 5.70
C ASP A 262 4.20 20.76 5.46
N ALA A 263 4.47 20.28 4.25
CA ALA A 263 5.78 19.83 3.81
C ALA A 263 6.84 20.95 3.87
N PRO A 264 6.58 22.19 3.40
CA PRO A 264 7.53 23.30 3.53
C PRO A 264 8.00 23.56 4.97
N ASN A 265 7.11 23.41 5.96
CA ASN A 265 7.45 23.61 7.37
C ASN A 265 7.80 22.31 8.12
N HIS A 266 7.84 21.17 7.42
CA HIS A 266 8.09 19.85 8.00
C HIS A 266 7.21 19.60 9.24
N ARG A 267 5.90 19.86 9.13
CA ARG A 267 4.95 19.64 10.23
C ARG A 267 3.75 18.81 9.82
N THR A 268 3.16 18.11 10.77
CA THR A 268 1.95 17.28 10.59
C THR A 268 1.13 17.24 11.87
N GLU A 269 -0.13 16.83 11.77
CA GLU A 269 -1.01 16.55 12.91
C GLU A 269 -1.40 15.08 12.93
N ILE A 270 -1.46 14.47 14.12
CA ILE A 270 -1.95 13.10 14.30
C ILE A 270 -3.36 13.16 14.88
N GLY A 271 -4.30 12.50 14.20
CA GLY A 271 -5.65 12.22 14.67
C GLY A 271 -5.84 10.73 14.93
N TYR A 272 -6.73 10.38 15.86
CA TYR A 272 -7.03 8.98 16.17
C TYR A 272 -8.40 8.80 16.82
N TRP A 273 -8.91 7.58 16.74
CA TRP A 273 -10.02 7.11 17.55
C TRP A 273 -9.90 5.62 17.82
N LEU A 274 -10.57 5.14 18.87
CA LEU A 274 -10.55 3.74 19.29
C LEU A 274 -11.94 3.31 19.70
N LEU A 275 -12.36 2.14 19.22
CA LEU A 275 -13.63 1.52 19.60
C LEU A 275 -13.66 1.26 21.12
N PRO A 276 -14.83 1.39 21.78
CA PRO A 276 -14.97 1.24 23.23
C PRO A 276 -14.34 -0.04 23.80
N ALA A 277 -14.52 -1.17 23.12
CA ALA A 277 -14.02 -2.49 23.54
C ALA A 277 -12.48 -2.61 23.65
N TYR A 278 -11.73 -1.63 23.12
CA TYR A 278 -10.27 -1.65 23.10
C TYR A 278 -9.64 -0.56 23.97
N ARG A 279 -10.44 0.29 24.63
CA ARG A 279 -9.96 1.36 25.50
C ARG A 279 -9.27 0.82 26.76
N GLY A 280 -8.44 1.67 27.38
CA GLY A 280 -7.69 1.32 28.59
C GLY A 280 -6.48 0.39 28.37
N LYS A 281 -6.24 -0.10 27.14
CA LYS A 281 -5.16 -1.04 26.81
C LYS A 281 -3.85 -0.37 26.35
N GLY A 282 -3.80 0.96 26.30
CA GLY A 282 -2.62 1.71 25.85
C GLY A 282 -2.35 1.70 24.34
N ILE A 283 -3.28 1.16 23.54
CA ILE A 283 -3.16 0.99 22.07
C ILE A 283 -2.83 2.31 21.37
N ILE A 284 -3.60 3.39 21.63
CA ILE A 284 -3.34 4.68 20.99
C ILE A 284 -2.00 5.27 21.40
N THR A 285 -1.57 5.16 22.67
CA THR A 285 -0.24 5.64 23.08
C THR A 285 0.86 4.97 22.26
N HIS A 286 0.75 3.66 22.02
CA HIS A 286 1.72 2.89 21.23
C HIS A 286 1.63 3.22 19.74
N ALA A 287 0.43 3.37 19.19
CA ALA A 287 0.22 3.79 17.81
C ALA A 287 0.79 5.21 17.56
N VAL A 288 0.50 6.18 18.42
CA VAL A 288 1.04 7.55 18.30
C VAL A 288 2.57 7.54 18.41
N ARG A 289 3.14 6.74 19.32
CA ARG A 289 4.60 6.58 19.41
C ARG A 289 5.19 6.06 18.10
N TYR A 290 4.60 5.01 17.54
CA TYR A 290 5.00 4.44 16.24
C TYR A 290 4.90 5.49 15.12
N LEU A 291 3.77 6.21 15.03
CA LEU A 291 3.54 7.24 14.01
C LEU A 291 4.52 8.41 14.16
N CYS A 292 4.87 8.82 15.38
CA CYS A 292 5.88 9.85 15.60
C CYS A 292 7.26 9.42 15.08
N GLN A 293 7.68 8.19 15.39
CA GLN A 293 8.94 7.62 14.88
C GLN A 293 8.91 7.50 13.36
N TRP A 294 7.80 7.02 12.79
CA TRP A 294 7.63 6.94 11.34
C TRP A 294 7.73 8.31 10.67
N ALA A 295 7.02 9.32 11.18
CA ALA A 295 7.02 10.67 10.62
C ALA A 295 8.43 11.30 10.65
N VAL A 296 9.17 11.12 11.75
CA VAL A 296 10.54 11.60 11.86
C VAL A 296 11.49 10.84 10.93
N CYS A 297 11.43 9.50 10.91
CA CYS A 297 12.40 8.68 10.19
C CYS A 297 12.12 8.55 8.69
N LYS A 298 10.86 8.53 8.27
CA LYS A 298 10.46 8.32 6.86
C LYS A 298 10.15 9.61 6.14
N ARG A 299 9.55 10.59 6.81
CA ARG A 299 9.11 11.86 6.22
C ARG A 299 10.00 13.06 6.59
N ASN A 300 10.97 12.86 7.48
CA ASN A 300 11.79 13.95 8.02
C ASN A 300 10.93 15.09 8.60
N ILE A 301 9.83 14.75 9.27
CA ILE A 301 8.99 15.72 9.96
C ILE A 301 9.73 16.27 11.18
N ASN A 302 9.74 17.58 11.33
CA ASN A 302 10.34 18.29 12.45
C ASN A 302 9.36 18.49 13.61
N ARG A 303 8.07 18.70 13.33
CA ARG A 303 7.04 19.02 14.33
C ARG A 303 5.79 18.17 14.14
N ILE A 304 5.33 17.54 15.21
CA ILE A 304 4.10 16.75 15.22
C ILE A 304 3.15 17.33 16.25
N GLN A 305 1.91 17.56 15.84
CA GLN A 305 0.86 18.13 16.68
C GLN A 305 -0.23 17.09 16.99
N ILE A 306 -0.88 17.26 18.15
CA ILE A 306 -2.14 16.61 18.49
C ILE A 306 -3.05 17.66 19.11
N ARG A 307 -4.29 17.74 18.61
CA ARG A 307 -5.34 18.59 19.17
C ARG A 307 -6.36 17.72 19.91
N CYS A 308 -6.80 18.19 21.07
CA CYS A 308 -7.79 17.48 21.89
C CYS A 308 -8.72 18.48 22.57
N ALA A 309 -10.03 18.27 22.51
CA ALA A 309 -10.97 18.97 23.38
C ALA A 309 -10.51 18.88 24.85
N VAL A 310 -10.59 19.98 25.61
CA VAL A 310 -10.09 20.07 27.00
C VAL A 310 -10.69 18.96 27.89
N GLU A 311 -11.98 18.72 27.73
CA GLU A 311 -12.77 17.76 28.49
C GLU A 311 -12.54 16.29 28.04
N ASN A 312 -11.87 16.07 26.91
CA ASN A 312 -11.47 14.72 26.48
C ASN A 312 -10.20 14.28 27.23
N HIS A 313 -10.32 14.04 28.54
CA HIS A 313 -9.20 13.68 29.40
C HIS A 313 -8.43 12.43 28.92
N PRO A 314 -9.08 11.34 28.42
CA PRO A 314 -8.38 10.20 27.86
C PRO A 314 -7.47 10.58 26.68
N SER A 315 -7.95 11.44 25.77
CA SER A 315 -7.14 11.91 24.64
C SER A 315 -5.98 12.78 25.11
N ASN A 316 -6.23 13.74 26.02
CA ASN A 316 -5.20 14.61 26.60
C ASN A 316 -4.10 13.84 27.37
N ALA A 317 -4.41 12.66 27.92
CA ALA A 317 -3.43 11.84 28.63
C ALA A 317 -2.37 11.21 27.71
N ILE A 318 -2.67 11.03 26.42
CA ILE A 318 -1.76 10.43 25.43
C ILE A 318 -0.55 11.32 25.13
N PRO A 319 -0.70 12.58 24.66
CA PRO A 319 0.43 13.46 24.40
C PRO A 319 1.25 13.70 25.67
N LYS A 320 0.59 13.88 26.83
CA LYS A 320 1.27 14.02 28.14
C LYS A 320 2.17 12.82 28.46
N ARG A 321 1.69 11.59 28.27
CA ARG A 321 2.48 10.36 28.53
C ARG A 321 3.67 10.23 27.57
N LEU A 322 3.52 10.70 26.34
CA LEU A 322 4.57 10.66 25.34
C LEU A 322 5.57 11.83 25.45
N GLY A 323 5.33 12.78 26.35
CA GLY A 323 6.20 13.92 26.57
C GLY A 323 6.02 15.04 25.56
N PHE A 324 4.85 15.16 24.95
CA PHE A 324 4.48 16.35 24.18
C PHE A 324 4.34 17.55 25.12
N THR A 325 4.66 18.73 24.62
CA THR A 325 4.46 20.01 25.32
C THR A 325 3.08 20.57 25.02
N LEU A 326 2.34 20.98 26.05
CA LEU A 326 1.11 21.78 25.87
C LEU A 326 1.53 23.21 25.54
N GLU A 327 1.16 23.69 24.35
CA GLU A 327 1.55 25.04 23.90
C GLU A 327 0.46 26.07 24.18
N GLY A 328 -0.79 25.63 24.26
CA GLY A 328 -1.91 26.49 24.60
C GLY A 328 -3.26 25.79 24.43
N THR A 329 -4.30 26.56 24.71
CA THR A 329 -5.70 26.16 24.54
C THR A 329 -6.34 27.14 23.56
N GLU A 330 -6.80 26.60 22.45
CA GLU A 330 -7.61 27.33 21.48
C GLU A 330 -9.03 27.44 22.02
N ARG A 331 -9.48 28.67 22.26
CA ARG A 331 -10.85 28.94 22.72
C ARG A 331 -11.84 28.66 21.61
N ASP A 332 -12.89 27.91 21.88
CA ASP A 332 -13.91 27.51 20.90
C ASP A 332 -13.29 26.86 19.64
N GLY A 333 -12.23 26.06 19.82
CA GLY A 333 -11.42 25.51 18.73
C GLY A 333 -12.07 24.40 17.91
N GLU A 334 -13.14 23.78 18.41
CA GLU A 334 -13.89 22.75 17.68
C GLU A 334 -15.40 22.85 17.93
N LEU A 335 -16.20 22.72 16.87
CA LEU A 335 -17.66 22.63 16.95
C LEU A 335 -18.06 21.17 17.07
N LEU A 336 -18.65 20.79 18.21
CA LEU A 336 -19.17 19.45 18.42
C LEU A 336 -20.54 19.26 17.79
N VAL A 337 -20.93 18.00 17.66
CA VAL A 337 -22.24 17.60 17.12
C VAL A 337 -23.41 18.13 17.96
N SER A 338 -23.20 18.41 19.25
CA SER A 338 -24.19 19.07 20.11
C SER A 338 -24.54 20.50 19.66
N GLY A 339 -23.74 21.11 18.78
CA GLY A 339 -23.85 22.51 18.38
C GLY A 339 -23.07 23.46 19.28
N GLU A 340 -22.37 22.93 20.30
CA GLU A 340 -21.54 23.70 21.21
C GLU A 340 -20.09 23.73 20.72
N TYR A 341 -19.46 24.89 20.84
CA TYR A 341 -18.02 25.02 20.68
C TYR A 341 -17.32 24.58 21.95
N VAL A 342 -16.19 23.89 21.81
CA VAL A 342 -15.35 23.48 22.92
C VAL A 342 -13.93 23.97 22.75
N ASP A 343 -13.31 24.30 23.89
CA ASP A 343 -11.90 24.62 23.95
C ASP A 343 -11.04 23.41 23.59
N THR A 344 -9.96 23.64 22.84
CA THR A 344 -9.08 22.59 22.31
C THR A 344 -7.65 22.82 22.75
N ASN A 345 -7.09 21.88 23.51
CA ASN A 345 -5.68 21.87 23.86
C ASN A 345 -4.83 21.48 22.65
N VAL A 346 -3.77 22.25 22.42
CA VAL A 346 -2.79 22.02 21.34
C VAL A 346 -1.49 21.52 21.95
N TYR A 347 -1.15 20.27 21.66
CA TYR A 347 0.10 19.65 22.07
C TYR A 347 1.05 19.50 20.90
N SER A 348 2.35 19.58 21.15
CA SER A 348 3.37 19.35 20.14
C SER A 348 4.54 18.52 20.65
N ILE A 349 5.22 17.84 19.73
CA ILE A 349 6.53 17.24 19.97
C ILE A 349 7.45 17.53 18.78
N LEU A 350 8.72 17.78 19.05
CA LEU A 350 9.73 18.04 18.05
C LEU A 350 10.54 16.77 17.73
N LYS A 351 11.09 16.72 16.52
CA LYS A 351 11.96 15.65 16.03
C LYS A 351 13.04 15.27 17.03
N LYS A 352 13.76 16.25 17.58
CA LYS A 352 14.83 16.03 18.58
C LYS A 352 14.35 15.30 19.83
N GLU A 353 13.09 15.51 20.23
CA GLU A 353 12.49 14.88 21.42
C GLU A 353 12.08 13.45 21.10
N VAL A 354 11.49 13.21 19.93
CA VAL A 354 11.20 11.85 19.43
C VAL A 354 12.50 11.04 19.30
N GLU A 355 13.56 11.61 18.74
CA GLU A 355 14.88 10.96 18.61
C GLU A 355 15.53 10.65 19.98
N SER A 356 15.14 11.36 21.04
CA SER A 356 15.62 11.08 22.39
C SER A 356 14.99 9.82 23.00
N TRP A 357 13.81 9.39 22.52
CA TRP A 357 13.17 8.17 22.98
C TRP A 357 14.02 6.92 22.75
N ASN A 358 14.74 6.87 21.63
CA ASN A 358 15.59 5.74 21.26
C ASN A 358 16.88 5.67 22.08
N ARG A 359 17.33 6.81 22.64
CA ARG A 359 18.55 6.89 23.47
C ARG A 359 18.33 6.43 24.91
N LYS A 360 17.08 6.35 25.37
CA LYS A 360 16.73 5.88 26.74
C LYS A 360 16.41 4.39 26.80
N SER A 361 16.42 3.69 25.66
CA SER A 361 16.12 2.25 25.55
C SER A 361 17.36 1.38 25.32
N ASN A 362 18.54 1.99 25.21
CA ASN A 362 19.87 1.37 25.33
C ASN A 362 20.46 1.77 26.67
#